data_AF-A0A081NZK0-F1
#
_entry.id   AF-A0A081NZK0-F1
#
_cell.length_a   1.000
_cell.length_b   1.000
_cell.length_c   1.000
_cell.angle_alpha   90.00
_cell.angle_beta   90.00
_cell.angle_gamma   90.00
#
_symmetry.space_group_name_H-M   'P 1'
#
loop_
_entity.id
_entity.type
_entity.pdbx_description
1 polymer ?
#
loop_
_entity_poly.entity_id
_entity_poly.type
_entity_poly.pdbx_seq_one_letter_code
_entity_poly.pdbx_strand_id
1 'polypeptide(L)'
;MVNRTKTGFRIAIGLGLLLALIAGGCLWSYVSHKSTAKPGEMKPLLHVSSVSEMKEAYDVIVTGTDPEGVAAAVSAARNGLTVLLVDGRNREILGGLMTLGWLNSLDNNYSPEYMY
;
A
#
# COMPACT_ATOMS: atom_id res chain seq x y z
N MET A 1 23.84 -50.87 28.04
CA MET A 1 24.83 -50.14 27.22
C MET A 1 24.10 -49.13 26.35
N VAL A 2 24.16 -47.83 26.70
CA VAL A 2 23.56 -46.76 25.88
C VAL A 2 24.41 -46.56 24.62
N ASN A 3 23.77 -46.65 23.45
CA ASN A 3 24.43 -46.63 22.15
C ASN A 3 24.86 -45.18 21.80
N ARG A 4 25.98 -44.74 22.38
CA ARG A 4 26.52 -43.36 22.34
C ARG A 4 26.59 -42.75 20.93
N THR A 5 26.76 -43.58 19.90
CA THR A 5 26.84 -43.15 18.49
C THR A 5 25.50 -42.64 17.94
N LYS A 6 24.37 -43.30 18.27
CA LYS A 6 23.04 -42.88 17.82
C LYS A 6 22.56 -41.63 18.55
N THR A 7 22.92 -41.47 19.82
CA THR A 7 22.59 -40.27 20.61
C THR A 7 23.37 -39.06 20.11
N GLY A 8 24.65 -39.21 19.79
CA GLY A 8 25.46 -38.12 19.20
C GLY A 8 24.92 -37.63 17.85
N PHE A 9 24.48 -38.55 16.99
CA PHE A 9 23.89 -38.20 15.69
C PHE A 9 22.57 -37.43 15.82
N ARG A 10 21.71 -37.79 16.78
CA ARG A 10 20.46 -37.05 17.06
C ARG A 10 20.72 -35.65 17.60
N ILE A 11 21.74 -35.47 18.42
CA ILE A 11 22.15 -34.16 18.95
C ILE A 11 22.69 -33.27 17.81
N ALA A 12 23.50 -33.83 16.89
CA ALA A 12 24.02 -33.09 15.75
C ALA A 12 22.91 -32.58 14.80
N ILE A 13 21.91 -33.40 14.51
CA ILE A 13 20.73 -32.98 13.71
C ILE A 13 19.95 -31.88 14.44
N GLY A 14 19.74 -32.02 15.75
CA GLY A 14 19.05 -31.01 16.56
C GLY A 14 19.77 -29.66 16.54
N LEU A 15 21.09 -29.66 16.68
CA LEU A 15 21.92 -28.45 16.60
C LEU A 15 21.89 -27.82 15.20
N GLY A 16 21.92 -28.63 14.14
CA GLY A 16 21.79 -28.14 12.76
C GLY A 16 20.45 -27.46 12.48
N LEU A 17 19.34 -28.04 12.95
CA LEU A 17 18.01 -27.44 12.82
C LEU A 17 17.88 -26.15 13.64
N LEU A 18 18.46 -26.10 14.83
CA LEU A 18 18.48 -24.89 15.66
C LEU A 18 19.24 -23.76 14.96
N LEU A 19 20.41 -24.05 14.37
CA LEU A 19 21.19 -23.08 13.61
C LEU A 19 20.43 -22.57 12.38
N ALA A 20 19.72 -23.45 11.67
CA ALA A 20 18.90 -23.06 10.52
C ALA A 20 17.75 -22.13 10.92
N LEU A 21 17.08 -22.39 12.07
CA LEU A 21 16.02 -21.52 12.59
C LEU A 21 16.56 -20.14 13.01
N ILE A 22 17.73 -20.09 13.66
CA ILE A 22 18.37 -18.83 14.05
C ILE A 22 18.76 -18.05 12.80
N ALA A 23 19.41 -18.69 11.82
CA ALA A 23 19.80 -18.05 10.57
C ALA A 23 18.58 -17.52 9.80
N GLY A 24 17.50 -18.30 9.73
CA GLY A 24 16.23 -17.89 9.12
C GLY A 24 15.60 -16.68 9.84
N GLY A 25 15.58 -16.69 11.18
CA GLY A 25 15.09 -15.58 11.99
C GLY A 25 15.93 -14.31 11.82
N CYS A 26 17.26 -14.43 11.80
CA CYS A 26 18.17 -13.32 11.54
C CYS A 26 17.99 -12.76 10.12
N LEU A 27 17.82 -13.61 9.12
CA LEU A 27 17.59 -13.19 7.74
C LEU A 27 16.22 -12.50 7.60
N TRP A 28 15.18 -13.06 8.21
CA TRP A 28 13.85 -12.46 8.24
C TRP A 28 13.86 -11.09 8.91
N SER A 29 14.54 -10.95 10.06
CA SER A 29 14.69 -9.69 10.77
C SER A 29 15.45 -8.66 9.92
N TYR A 30 16.56 -9.08 9.29
CA TYR A 30 17.35 -8.23 8.40
C TYR A 30 16.55 -7.74 7.18
N VAL A 31 15.70 -8.59 6.60
CA VAL A 31 14.84 -8.21 5.47
C VAL A 31 13.67 -7.34 5.93
N SER A 32 13.06 -7.64 7.07
CA SER A 32 11.89 -6.92 7.60
C SER A 32 12.20 -5.49 8.07
N HIS A 33 13.43 -5.26 8.56
CA HIS A 33 13.92 -3.92 8.91
C HIS A 33 14.24 -3.04 7.69
N LYS A 34 14.16 -3.56 6.46
CA LYS A 34 14.18 -2.75 5.24
C LYS A 34 12.83 -2.12 4.91
N SER A 35 11.90 -2.03 5.86
CA SER A 35 10.67 -1.26 5.70
C SER A 35 11.00 0.21 5.42
N THR A 36 10.67 0.66 4.21
CA THR A 36 11.15 1.85 3.48
C THR A 36 10.53 3.19 3.91
N ALA A 37 10.21 3.38 5.18
CA ALA A 37 9.78 4.67 5.69
C ALA A 37 10.21 4.81 7.15
N LYS A 38 11.16 5.70 7.42
CA LYS A 38 11.43 6.13 8.79
C LYS A 38 10.17 6.85 9.31
N PRO A 39 9.65 6.52 10.50
CA PRO A 39 8.55 7.26 11.09
C PRO A 39 8.92 8.75 11.19
N GLY A 40 8.12 9.62 10.58
CA GLY A 40 8.31 11.08 10.64
C GLY A 40 9.11 11.72 9.49
N GLU A 41 9.64 10.95 8.53
CA GLU A 41 10.28 11.53 7.35
C GLU A 41 9.22 11.84 6.28
N MET A 42 8.80 13.11 6.19
CA MET A 42 7.87 13.56 5.15
C MET A 42 8.57 13.46 3.79
N LYS A 43 8.05 12.60 2.91
CA LYS A 43 8.47 12.59 1.51
C LYS A 43 8.04 13.91 0.85
N PRO A 44 8.87 14.50 0.00
CA PRO A 44 8.47 15.68 -0.75
C PRO A 44 7.24 15.37 -1.60
N LEU A 45 6.36 16.37 -1.75
CA LEU A 45 5.16 16.23 -2.55
C LEU A 45 5.54 15.93 -4.01
N LEU A 46 4.95 14.89 -4.56
CA LEU A 46 5.04 14.61 -5.99
C LEU A 46 4.23 15.69 -6.72
N HIS A 47 4.89 16.45 -7.58
CA HIS A 47 4.22 17.46 -8.37
C HIS A 47 3.33 16.79 -9.42
N VAL A 48 2.03 17.10 -9.38
CA VAL A 48 1.06 16.64 -10.38
C VAL A 48 1.07 17.63 -11.53
N SER A 49 1.68 17.25 -12.66
CA SER A 49 1.69 18.08 -13.86
C SER A 49 0.36 17.95 -14.59
N SER A 50 -0.37 19.07 -14.67
CA SER A 50 -1.55 19.17 -15.52
C SER A 50 -1.16 19.13 -17.00
N VAL A 51 -2.03 18.56 -17.82
CA VAL A 51 -1.88 18.61 -19.28
C VAL A 51 -2.03 20.06 -19.76
N SER A 52 -1.14 20.52 -20.65
CA SER A 52 -1.20 21.87 -21.22
C SER A 52 -2.28 22.02 -22.29
N GLU A 53 -2.62 20.92 -22.96
CA GLU A 53 -3.63 20.85 -24.01
C GLU A 53 -4.57 19.68 -23.71
N MET A 54 -5.88 19.94 -23.78
CA MET A 54 -6.90 18.90 -23.68
C MET A 54 -7.16 18.29 -25.05
N LYS A 55 -7.38 16.98 -25.09
CA LYS A 55 -7.86 16.30 -26.30
C LYS A 55 -9.33 16.65 -26.53
N GLU A 56 -9.78 16.56 -27.78
CA GLU A 56 -11.18 16.78 -28.14
C GLU A 56 -12.13 15.76 -27.50
N ALA A 57 -11.64 14.54 -27.23
CA ALA A 57 -12.44 13.45 -26.66
C ALA A 57 -11.63 12.56 -25.71
N TYR A 58 -12.34 12.00 -24.72
CA TYR A 58 -11.87 11.01 -23.77
C TYR A 58 -12.96 9.96 -23.58
N ASP A 59 -12.59 8.71 -23.35
CA ASP A 59 -13.54 7.64 -23.07
C ASP A 59 -14.19 7.81 -21.69
N VAL A 60 -13.43 8.35 -20.71
CA VAL A 60 -13.91 8.60 -19.35
C VAL A 60 -13.42 9.95 -18.85
N ILE A 61 -14.34 10.76 -18.33
CA ILE A 61 -14.01 11.98 -17.60
C ILE A 61 -14.40 11.78 -16.13
N VAL A 62 -13.43 11.92 -15.24
CA VAL A 62 -13.64 11.85 -13.79
C VAL A 62 -13.51 13.25 -13.22
N THR A 63 -14.61 13.77 -12.68
CA THR A 63 -14.64 15.07 -12.01
C THR A 63 -14.51 14.87 -10.51
N GLY A 64 -13.41 15.36 -9.92
CA GLY A 64 -13.13 15.20 -8.50
C GLY A 64 -11.92 14.30 -8.26
N THR A 65 -11.02 14.79 -7.41
CA THR A 65 -9.72 14.15 -7.12
C THR A 65 -9.64 13.64 -5.70
N ASP A 66 -10.79 13.36 -5.10
CA ASP A 66 -10.90 12.65 -3.82
C ASP A 66 -10.53 11.16 -4.06
N PRO A 67 -10.28 10.36 -3.00
CA PRO A 67 -9.79 8.99 -3.13
C PRO A 67 -10.61 8.11 -4.09
N GLU A 68 -11.93 8.27 -4.09
CA GLU A 68 -12.86 7.56 -4.95
C GLU A 68 -12.71 7.97 -6.42
N GLY A 69 -12.53 9.27 -6.68
CA GLY A 69 -12.30 9.80 -8.03
C GLY A 69 -10.96 9.34 -8.60
N VAL A 70 -9.89 9.40 -7.81
CA VAL A 70 -8.58 8.86 -8.22
C VAL A 70 -8.67 7.35 -8.48
N ALA A 71 -9.35 6.59 -7.62
CA ALA A 71 -9.55 5.16 -7.81
C ALA A 71 -10.32 4.85 -9.11
N ALA A 72 -11.40 5.61 -9.40
CA ALA A 72 -12.16 5.47 -10.63
C ALA A 72 -11.31 5.76 -11.88
N ALA A 73 -10.54 6.87 -11.87
CA ALA A 73 -9.68 7.25 -12.98
C ALA A 73 -8.59 6.21 -13.24
N VAL A 74 -7.94 5.72 -12.18
CA VAL A 74 -6.91 4.67 -12.28
C VAL A 74 -7.51 3.36 -12.78
N SER A 75 -8.70 2.99 -12.32
CA SER A 75 -9.40 1.79 -12.79
C SER A 75 -9.71 1.87 -14.28
N ALA A 76 -10.29 2.98 -14.75
CA ALA A 76 -10.58 3.19 -16.16
C ALA A 76 -9.30 3.15 -17.03
N ALA A 77 -8.24 3.83 -16.61
CA ALA A 77 -6.96 3.85 -17.33
C ALA A 77 -6.32 2.45 -17.40
N ARG A 78 -6.41 1.66 -16.32
CA ARG A 78 -5.93 0.26 -16.28
C ARG A 78 -6.71 -0.67 -17.21
N ASN A 79 -7.94 -0.31 -17.57
CA ASN A 79 -8.75 -1.02 -18.57
C ASN A 79 -8.53 -0.50 -20.00
N GLY A 80 -7.50 0.32 -20.24
CA GLY A 80 -7.12 0.80 -21.57
C GLY A 80 -7.93 1.98 -22.08
N LEU A 81 -8.76 2.60 -21.24
CA LEU A 81 -9.54 3.78 -21.61
C LEU A 81 -8.69 5.05 -21.54
N THR A 82 -8.96 6.00 -22.42
CA THR A 82 -8.42 7.35 -22.32
C THR A 82 -9.18 8.13 -21.26
N VAL A 83 -8.47 8.60 -20.23
CA VAL A 83 -9.08 9.21 -19.05
C VAL A 83 -8.64 10.66 -18.87
N LEU A 84 -9.59 11.54 -18.60
CA LEU A 84 -9.35 12.89 -18.09
C LEU A 84 -9.79 12.96 -16.63
N LEU A 85 -8.84 13.20 -15.72
CA LEU A 85 -9.14 13.50 -14.31
C LEU A 85 -9.13 15.03 -14.13
N VAL A 86 -10.23 15.58 -13.61
CA VAL A 86 -10.43 17.02 -13.47
C VAL A 86 -10.53 17.40 -11.99
N ASP A 87 -9.73 18.38 -11.57
CA ASP A 87 -9.91 19.05 -10.28
C ASP A 87 -10.61 20.40 -10.45
N GLY A 88 -11.70 20.61 -9.70
CA GLY A 88 -12.46 21.86 -9.74
C GLY A 88 -11.98 22.93 -8.77
N ARG A 89 -10.90 22.68 -8.00
CA ARG A 89 -10.50 23.53 -6.87
C ARG A 89 -9.08 24.09 -6.96
N ASN A 90 -8.42 23.95 -8.12
CA ASN A 90 -7.03 24.38 -8.37
C ASN A 90 -6.08 23.96 -7.23
N ARG A 91 -6.12 22.68 -6.84
CA ARG A 91 -5.33 22.13 -5.73
C ARG A 91 -4.00 21.58 -6.24
N GLU A 92 -2.94 21.80 -5.46
CA GLU A 92 -1.61 21.23 -5.73
C GLU A 92 -1.51 19.75 -5.34
N ILE A 93 -2.43 19.27 -4.48
CA ILE A 93 -2.41 17.92 -3.91
C ILE A 93 -3.79 17.28 -4.05
N LEU A 94 -3.82 16.01 -4.47
CA LEU A 94 -5.02 15.20 -4.61
C LEU A 94 -5.37 14.49 -3.29
N GLY A 95 -6.54 13.86 -3.22
CA GLY A 95 -6.97 13.04 -2.07
C GLY A 95 -8.00 13.71 -1.16
N GLY A 96 -8.58 14.83 -1.57
CA GLY A 96 -9.76 15.38 -0.90
C GLY A 96 -9.55 15.72 0.58
N LEU A 97 -10.58 15.47 1.38
CA LEU A 97 -10.51 15.64 2.84
C LEU A 97 -9.54 14.66 3.51
N MET A 98 -9.31 13.47 2.92
CA MET A 98 -8.31 12.54 3.47
C MET A 98 -6.90 13.13 3.46
N THR A 99 -6.59 13.98 2.47
CA THR A 99 -5.26 14.62 2.38
C THR A 99 -5.25 16.06 2.89
N LEU A 100 -6.15 16.92 2.41
CA LEU A 100 -6.15 18.34 2.75
C LEU A 100 -6.85 18.62 4.08
N GLY A 101 -7.89 17.84 4.40
CA GLY A 101 -8.66 17.97 5.63
C GLY A 101 -8.10 17.14 6.78
N TRP A 102 -7.03 16.37 6.55
CA TRP A 102 -6.45 15.45 7.53
C TRP A 102 -7.52 14.51 8.13
N LEU A 103 -8.41 14.02 7.26
CA LEU A 103 -9.40 13.03 7.63
C LEU A 103 -8.72 11.66 7.71
N ASN A 104 -8.45 11.22 8.94
CA ASN A 104 -7.63 10.02 9.21
C ASN A 104 -8.48 8.77 9.51
N SER A 105 -9.81 8.92 9.56
CA SER A 105 -10.73 7.84 9.86
C SER A 105 -11.98 7.97 8.99
N LEU A 106 -12.45 6.85 8.48
CA LEU A 106 -13.74 6.73 7.82
C LEU A 106 -14.61 5.86 8.71
N ASP A 107 -15.74 6.41 9.16
CA ASP A 107 -16.76 5.62 9.86
C ASP A 107 -17.61 4.88 8.83
N ASN A 108 -17.13 3.70 8.41
CA ASN A 108 -17.83 2.83 7.47
C ASN A 108 -18.75 1.85 8.22
N ASN A 109 -19.55 2.35 9.16
CA ASN A 109 -20.55 1.51 9.79
C ASN A 109 -21.71 1.27 8.82
N TYR A 110 -22.10 0.01 8.66
CA TYR A 110 -23.36 -0.30 8.00
C TYR A 110 -24.48 0.17 8.93
N SER A 111 -25.38 1.03 8.42
CA SER A 111 -26.64 1.25 9.13
C SER A 111 -27.33 -0.12 9.23
N PRO A 112 -27.59 -0.65 10.44
CA PRO A 112 -28.48 -1.79 10.56
C PRO A 112 -29.81 -1.31 9.97
N GLU A 113 -30.28 -2.04 8.96
CA GLU A 113 -31.49 -1.80 8.16
C GLU A 113 -32.48 -0.81 8.79
N TYR A 114 -32.88 0.23 8.05
CA TYR A 114 -34.13 0.94 8.30
C TYR A 114 -35.28 -0.07 8.16
N MET A 115 -35.54 -0.82 9.23
CA MET A 115 -36.65 -1.76 9.34
C MET A 115 -37.88 -0.95 9.77
N TYR A 116 -38.47 -0.28 8.77
CA TYR A 116 -39.74 0.47 8.77
C TYR A 116 -39.89 1.66 9.73
#